data_AF-A0A0Q9LM29-F1
#
_entry.id   AF-A0A0Q9LM29-F1
#
_cell.length_a   1.000
_cell.length_b   1.000
_cell.length_c   1.000
_cell.angle_alpha   90.00
_cell.angle_beta   90.00
_cell.angle_gamma   90.00
#
_symmetry.space_group_name_H-M   'P 1'
#
loop_
_entity.id
_entity.type
_entity.pdbx_description
1 polymer ?
#
loop_
_entity_poly.entity_id
_entity_poly.type
_entity_poly.pdbx_seq_one_letter_code
_entity_poly.pdbx_strand_id
1 'polypeptide(L)'
;MKKFWKITGITLGVLLLLIGGGIAFLYWKLTSIELGDIKTRHTAEASLQIASDGPTTVPPSGGKEAELPSALDGAVGKAEQIAGKSIKTQDAVDAAAILLQSGLSMREMYILLGQSTEKLTNEEKQAIRDLLLKKLTKEEIEMLRSITVNYGKGLIILDPDYPIELVGIEDPKERARMKKQLEAEGKLKGPSSSSKPAVSQSESGSDKDKASETTVADNKPAQTETAGTGKAADADKAQFAAIKAKYESELASHKAACLGEANALTSEVVAAIKASKDKDEETVNAKQQALLAQITKSESACDAKFSSIMSSAHAEFKDTGISSASIEQAWRSQYDSVKSSMRSQAISRIKGALKA
;
A
#
# COMPACT_ATOMS: atom_id res chain seq x y z
N MET A 1 35.07 -14.87 34.15
CA MET A 1 33.89 -15.16 33.30
C MET A 1 32.66 -14.29 33.59
N LYS A 2 32.23 -14.07 34.85
CA LYS A 2 31.03 -13.25 35.16
C LYS A 2 31.06 -11.78 34.69
N LYS A 3 32.25 -11.19 34.51
CA LYS A 3 32.40 -9.80 34.01
C LYS A 3 32.21 -9.68 32.50
N PHE A 4 32.51 -10.74 31.73
CA PHE A 4 32.37 -10.74 30.26
C PHE A 4 30.91 -10.79 29.82
N TRP A 5 30.07 -11.56 30.53
CA TRP A 5 28.63 -11.64 30.26
C TRP A 5 27.87 -10.32 30.50
N LYS A 6 28.32 -9.52 31.48
CA LYS A 6 27.73 -8.19 31.75
C LYS A 6 28.05 -7.19 30.64
N ILE A 7 29.26 -7.24 30.07
CA ILE A 7 29.65 -6.32 28.99
C ILE A 7 28.88 -6.66 27.70
N THR A 8 28.78 -7.95 27.33
CA THR A 8 28.06 -8.37 26.11
C THR A 8 26.58 -8.00 26.14
N GLY A 9 25.90 -8.19 27.28
CA GLY A 9 24.49 -7.82 27.43
C GLY A 9 24.23 -6.31 27.33
N ILE A 10 25.15 -5.47 27.83
CA ILE A 10 25.04 -4.01 27.70
C ILE A 10 25.19 -3.58 26.24
N THR A 11 26.20 -4.08 25.52
CA THR A 11 26.40 -3.76 24.09
C THR A 11 25.23 -4.19 23.20
N LEU A 12 24.66 -5.37 23.45
CA LEU A 12 23.52 -5.89 22.68
C LEU A 12 22.22 -5.14 22.98
N GLY A 13 22.02 -4.75 24.24
CA GLY A 13 20.93 -3.87 24.65
C GLY A 13 21.02 -2.50 23.96
N VAL A 14 22.22 -1.91 23.88
CA VAL A 14 22.46 -0.67 23.15
C VAL A 14 22.18 -0.84 21.66
N LEU A 15 22.62 -1.93 21.02
CA LEU A 15 22.38 -2.18 19.59
C LEU A 15 20.89 -2.31 19.25
N LEU A 16 20.11 -3.06 20.05
CA LEU A 16 18.67 -3.18 19.83
C LEU A 16 17.91 -1.90 20.13
N LEU A 17 18.40 -1.09 21.06
CA LEU A 17 17.90 0.26 21.29
C LEU A 17 18.24 1.16 20.09
N LEU A 18 19.41 1.01 19.47
CA LEU A 18 19.78 1.73 18.25
C LEU A 18 18.97 1.30 17.02
N ILE A 19 18.67 0.00 16.83
CA ILE A 19 17.86 -0.47 15.68
C ILE A 19 16.38 -0.16 15.89
N GLY A 20 15.82 -0.53 17.05
CA GLY A 20 14.43 -0.24 17.37
C GLY A 20 14.17 1.27 17.49
N GLY A 21 15.11 1.97 18.11
CA GLY A 21 15.16 3.43 18.14
C GLY A 21 15.35 4.00 16.74
N GLY A 22 16.15 3.39 15.87
CA GLY A 22 16.35 3.83 14.48
C GLY A 22 15.09 3.70 13.63
N ILE A 23 14.37 2.60 13.69
CA ILE A 23 13.09 2.42 12.99
C ILE A 23 12.02 3.35 13.56
N ALA A 24 11.92 3.44 14.89
CA ALA A 24 10.99 4.35 15.55
C ALA A 24 11.34 5.81 15.26
N PHE A 25 12.64 6.16 15.18
CA PHE A 25 13.15 7.47 14.83
C PHE A 25 12.91 7.78 13.36
N LEU A 26 13.08 6.84 12.44
CA LEU A 26 12.75 7.01 11.02
C LEU A 26 11.25 7.22 10.84
N TYR A 27 10.43 6.39 11.48
CA TYR A 27 8.97 6.56 11.49
C TYR A 27 8.62 7.93 12.07
N TRP A 28 9.15 8.27 13.25
CA TRP A 28 8.92 9.56 13.90
C TRP A 28 9.37 10.72 13.02
N LYS A 29 10.58 10.67 12.44
CA LYS A 29 11.15 11.67 11.54
C LYS A 29 10.30 11.87 10.28
N LEU A 30 9.81 10.79 9.68
CA LEU A 30 8.91 10.86 8.51
C LEU A 30 7.56 11.45 8.91
N THR A 31 7.00 11.04 10.04
CA THR A 31 5.72 11.57 10.53
C THR A 31 5.82 12.99 11.08
N SER A 32 7.01 13.45 11.46
CA SER A 32 7.25 14.80 12.01
C SER A 32 7.50 15.86 10.94
N ILE A 33 7.69 15.47 9.66
CA ILE A 33 7.77 16.44 8.57
C ILE A 33 6.38 17.03 8.38
N GLU A 34 6.17 18.30 8.74
CA GLU A 34 4.88 18.94 8.56
C GLU A 34 4.59 19.15 7.07
N LEU A 35 3.34 18.96 6.66
CA LEU A 35 2.89 19.20 5.29
C LEU A 35 3.20 20.63 4.83
N GLY A 36 3.20 21.60 5.75
CA GLY A 36 3.57 22.99 5.48
C GLY A 36 5.02 23.14 5.00
N ASP A 37 5.95 22.37 5.56
CA ASP A 37 7.36 22.40 5.16
C ASP A 37 7.56 21.80 3.77
N ILE A 38 6.87 20.68 3.47
CA ILE A 38 6.87 20.07 2.13
C ILE A 38 6.34 21.07 1.11
N LYS A 39 5.16 21.65 1.39
CA LYS A 39 4.54 22.64 0.51
C LYS A 39 5.47 23.81 0.22
N THR A 40 6.11 24.36 1.26
CA THR A 40 7.02 25.51 1.13
C THR A 40 8.25 25.19 0.28
N ARG A 41 8.82 23.98 0.41
CA ARG A 41 9.94 23.55 -0.44
C ARG A 41 9.53 23.46 -1.91
N HIS A 42 8.41 22.78 -2.20
CA HIS A 42 7.96 22.56 -3.58
C HIS A 42 7.46 23.84 -4.26
N THR A 43 6.85 24.77 -3.51
CA THR A 43 6.46 26.09 -4.07
C THR A 43 7.68 26.97 -4.33
N ALA A 44 8.69 26.94 -3.46
CA ALA A 44 9.95 27.65 -3.67
C ALA A 44 10.68 27.12 -4.93
N GLU A 45 10.79 25.79 -5.09
CA GLU A 45 11.39 25.19 -6.30
C GLU A 45 10.62 25.57 -7.57
N ALA A 46 9.29 25.52 -7.54
CA ALA A 46 8.45 25.93 -8.68
C ALA A 46 8.66 27.41 -9.05
N SER A 47 8.80 28.31 -8.06
CA SER A 47 9.06 29.72 -8.31
C SER A 47 10.44 29.99 -8.92
N LEU A 48 11.45 29.21 -8.53
CA LEU A 48 12.81 29.31 -9.06
C LEU A 48 12.89 28.81 -10.51
N GLN A 49 12.13 27.76 -10.86
CA GLN A 49 12.07 27.27 -12.24
C GLN A 49 11.45 28.30 -13.19
N ILE A 50 10.41 29.03 -12.76
CA ILE A 50 9.77 30.07 -13.57
C ILE A 50 10.70 31.29 -13.77
N ALA A 51 11.57 31.57 -12.79
CA ALA A 51 12.50 32.69 -12.86
C ALA A 51 13.79 32.39 -13.65
N SER A 52 14.06 31.12 -14.01
CA SER A 52 15.36 30.66 -14.52
C SER A 52 15.34 30.20 -15.99
N ASP A 53 14.73 30.98 -16.89
CA ASP A 53 14.91 30.83 -18.35
C ASP A 53 16.29 31.33 -18.85
N GLY A 54 17.20 31.70 -17.94
CA GLY A 54 18.61 31.97 -18.22
C GLY A 54 19.51 30.78 -17.84
N PRO A 55 20.61 30.51 -18.60
CA PRO A 55 21.52 29.42 -18.32
C PRO A 55 22.31 29.70 -17.04
N THR A 56 21.72 29.35 -15.90
CA THR A 56 22.31 29.60 -14.59
C THR A 56 22.50 28.26 -13.88
N THR A 57 23.78 27.93 -13.65
CA THR A 57 24.20 26.91 -12.70
C THR A 57 23.61 27.23 -11.33
N VAL A 58 22.61 26.45 -10.93
CA VAL A 58 21.98 26.55 -9.61
C VAL A 58 23.07 26.31 -8.55
N PRO A 59 23.34 27.28 -7.65
CA PRO A 59 24.28 27.07 -6.57
C PRO A 59 23.77 25.92 -5.68
N PRO A 60 24.63 24.97 -5.26
CA PRO A 60 24.22 23.84 -4.45
C PRO A 60 23.57 24.36 -3.17
N SER A 61 22.29 24.03 -2.99
CA SER A 61 21.57 24.31 -1.75
C SER A 61 22.35 23.64 -0.61
N GLY A 62 22.96 24.44 0.27
CA GLY A 62 23.82 23.99 1.37
C GLY A 62 23.10 23.22 2.48
N GLY A 63 21.88 22.74 2.23
CA GLY A 63 21.21 21.77 3.09
C GLY A 63 21.86 20.41 2.90
N LYS A 64 22.19 19.72 4.00
CA LYS A 64 22.57 18.30 3.95
C LYS A 64 21.50 17.56 3.15
N GLU A 65 21.89 16.98 2.01
CA GLU A 65 21.00 16.10 1.25
C GLU A 65 20.44 15.07 2.21
N ALA A 66 19.11 14.95 2.26
CA ALA A 66 18.48 13.93 3.06
C ALA A 66 18.96 12.57 2.56
N GLU A 67 19.65 11.80 3.40
CA GLU A 67 20.00 10.43 3.03
C GLU A 67 18.73 9.59 2.92
N LEU A 68 18.58 8.87 1.81
CA LEU A 68 17.47 7.97 1.61
C LEU A 68 17.58 6.82 2.61
N PRO A 69 16.54 6.54 3.42
CA PRO A 69 16.51 5.32 4.20
C PRO A 69 16.64 4.12 3.27
N SER A 70 17.54 3.18 3.57
CA SER A 70 17.78 1.98 2.75
C SER A 70 16.50 1.14 2.50
N ALA A 71 15.51 1.26 3.38
CA ALA A 71 14.19 0.64 3.20
C ALA A 71 13.40 1.17 1.99
N LEU A 72 13.69 2.39 1.52
CA LEU A 72 13.02 3.02 0.38
C LEU A 72 13.77 2.82 -0.94
N ASP A 73 15.04 2.41 -0.90
CA ASP A 73 15.93 2.34 -2.07
C ASP A 73 15.33 1.50 -3.21
N GLY A 74 14.79 0.33 -2.86
CA GLY A 74 14.11 -0.53 -3.85
C GLY A 74 12.81 0.04 -4.41
N ALA A 75 12.08 0.86 -3.64
CA ALA A 75 10.87 1.53 -4.11
C ALA A 75 11.21 2.72 -5.02
N VAL A 76 12.24 3.50 -4.65
CA VAL A 76 12.74 4.62 -5.44
C VAL A 76 13.29 4.12 -6.78
N GLY A 77 14.15 3.10 -6.79
CA GLY A 77 14.69 2.56 -8.04
C GLY A 77 13.61 2.06 -9.02
N LYS A 78 12.52 1.46 -8.50
CA LYS A 78 11.35 1.11 -9.34
C LYS A 78 10.62 2.34 -9.87
N ALA A 79 10.41 3.35 -9.03
CA ALA A 79 9.77 4.58 -9.44
C ALA A 79 10.60 5.33 -10.50
N GLU A 80 11.94 5.32 -10.39
CA GLU A 80 12.85 5.85 -11.39
C GLU A 80 12.73 5.11 -12.72
N GLN A 81 12.65 3.77 -12.69
CA GLN A 81 12.43 2.94 -13.87
C GLN A 81 11.10 3.30 -14.57
N ILE A 82 10.02 3.50 -13.81
CA ILE A 82 8.69 3.87 -14.33
C ILE A 82 8.67 5.31 -14.86
N ALA A 83 9.38 6.22 -14.19
CA ALA A 83 9.48 7.62 -14.58
C ALA A 83 10.41 7.82 -15.78
N GLY A 84 11.36 6.91 -16.01
CA GLY A 84 12.44 7.06 -16.99
C GLY A 84 13.43 8.15 -16.62
N LYS A 85 13.48 8.56 -15.34
CA LYS A 85 14.35 9.63 -14.82
C LYS A 85 14.66 9.38 -13.35
N SER A 86 15.82 9.86 -12.89
CA SER A 86 16.19 9.78 -11.48
C SER A 86 15.25 10.64 -10.63
N ILE A 87 14.89 10.12 -9.47
CA ILE A 87 14.01 10.77 -8.50
C ILE A 87 14.87 11.36 -7.40
N LYS A 88 14.69 12.66 -7.13
CA LYS A 88 15.38 13.32 -6.03
C LYS A 88 15.05 12.59 -4.73
N THR A 89 16.06 12.27 -3.94
CA THR A 89 15.89 11.62 -2.63
C THR A 89 14.92 12.38 -1.73
N GLN A 90 14.98 13.71 -1.74
CA GLN A 90 14.07 14.55 -0.96
C GLN A 90 12.61 14.36 -1.38
N ASP A 91 12.33 14.26 -2.69
CA ASP A 91 10.99 14.07 -3.22
C ASP A 91 10.42 12.70 -2.85
N ALA A 92 11.26 11.67 -2.85
CA ALA A 92 10.88 10.33 -2.39
C ALA A 92 10.55 10.31 -0.89
N VAL A 93 11.32 11.03 -0.07
CA VAL A 93 11.08 11.17 1.36
C VAL A 93 9.79 11.96 1.62
N ASP A 94 9.58 13.07 0.91
CA ASP A 94 8.38 13.89 1.02
C ASP A 94 7.12 13.10 0.62
N ALA A 95 7.18 12.35 -0.49
CA ALA A 95 6.08 11.49 -0.92
C ALA A 95 5.78 10.38 0.10
N ALA A 96 6.80 9.74 0.66
CA ALA A 96 6.63 8.73 1.71
C ALA A 96 6.03 9.32 3.00
N ALA A 97 6.46 10.53 3.39
CA ALA A 97 5.93 11.24 4.55
C ALA A 97 4.45 11.55 4.38
N ILE A 98 4.04 12.08 3.21
CA ILE A 98 2.63 12.32 2.89
C ILE A 98 1.83 11.02 3.02
N LEU A 99 2.24 9.95 2.32
CA LEU A 99 1.50 8.68 2.33
C LEU A 99 1.35 8.08 3.73
N LEU A 100 2.37 8.20 4.58
CA LEU A 100 2.32 7.74 5.97
C LEU A 100 1.39 8.59 6.83
N GLN A 101 1.39 9.92 6.65
CA GLN A 101 0.52 10.84 7.40
C GLN A 101 -0.96 10.69 7.03
N SER A 102 -1.25 10.34 5.78
CA SER A 102 -2.63 10.09 5.29
C SER A 102 -3.27 8.83 5.88
N GLY A 103 -2.59 8.13 6.79
CA GLY A 103 -3.12 6.95 7.46
C GLY A 103 -3.23 5.74 6.53
N LEU A 104 -2.43 5.70 5.47
CA LEU A 104 -2.19 4.44 4.75
C LEU A 104 -1.39 3.52 5.68
N SER A 105 -1.93 2.33 5.89
CA SER A 105 -1.18 1.26 6.54
C SER A 105 0.01 0.83 5.67
N MET A 106 1.06 0.33 6.32
CA MET A 106 2.20 -0.29 5.62
C MET A 106 1.77 -1.35 4.60
N ARG A 107 0.65 -2.03 4.87
CA ARG A 107 0.04 -3.00 3.96
C ARG A 107 -0.52 -2.34 2.71
N GLU A 108 -1.33 -1.29 2.86
CA GLU A 108 -1.90 -0.54 1.74
C GLU A 108 -0.78 0.05 0.87
N MET A 109 0.27 0.61 1.49
CA MET A 109 1.45 1.07 0.77
C MET A 109 2.16 -0.06 0.00
N TYR A 110 2.28 -1.25 0.60
CA TYR A 110 2.90 -2.39 -0.08
C TYR A 110 2.08 -2.87 -1.29
N ILE A 111 0.74 -2.85 -1.19
CA ILE A 111 -0.16 -3.16 -2.31
C ILE A 111 0.08 -2.16 -3.44
N LEU A 112 0.11 -0.85 -3.14
CA LEU A 112 0.37 0.20 -4.12
C LEU A 112 1.74 0.06 -4.79
N LEU A 113 2.78 -0.29 -4.02
CA LEU A 113 4.14 -0.49 -4.54
C LEU A 113 4.25 -1.76 -5.41
N GLY A 114 3.62 -2.85 -4.99
CA GLY A 114 3.65 -4.14 -5.69
C GLY A 114 2.88 -4.15 -7.01
N GLN A 115 1.78 -3.41 -7.08
CA GLN A 115 0.89 -3.33 -8.24
C GLN A 115 1.36 -2.34 -9.33
N SER A 116 2.40 -1.56 -9.06
CA SER A 116 2.87 -0.49 -9.96
C SER A 116 3.47 -0.95 -11.29
N THR A 117 3.84 -2.23 -11.41
CA THR A 117 4.53 -2.78 -12.59
C THR A 117 3.67 -3.70 -13.46
N GLU A 118 2.44 -4.00 -13.04
CA GLU A 118 1.55 -4.93 -13.75
C GLU A 118 0.49 -4.17 -14.58
N LYS A 119 -0.01 -4.82 -15.64
CA LYS A 119 -1.18 -4.31 -16.38
C LYS A 119 -2.41 -4.47 -15.49
N LEU A 120 -2.67 -3.48 -14.66
CA LEU A 120 -3.83 -3.46 -13.77
C LEU A 120 -5.13 -3.44 -14.56
N THR A 121 -6.12 -4.20 -14.10
CA THR A 121 -7.48 -4.12 -14.66
C THR A 121 -8.14 -2.79 -14.28
N ASN A 122 -9.24 -2.44 -14.95
CA ASN A 122 -9.95 -1.19 -14.64
C ASN A 122 -10.52 -1.20 -13.22
N GLU A 123 -10.94 -2.38 -12.73
CA GLU A 123 -11.45 -2.60 -11.38
C GLU A 123 -10.35 -2.40 -10.33
N GLU A 124 -9.14 -2.90 -10.59
CA GLU A 124 -7.99 -2.72 -9.70
C GLU A 124 -7.56 -1.26 -9.64
N LYS A 125 -7.50 -0.58 -10.81
CA LYS A 125 -7.23 0.86 -10.86
C LYS A 125 -8.28 1.65 -10.09
N GLN A 126 -9.56 1.29 -10.22
CA GLN A 126 -10.64 1.95 -9.49
C GLN A 126 -10.51 1.71 -7.97
N ALA A 127 -10.20 0.48 -7.54
CA ALA A 127 -9.99 0.17 -6.13
C ALA A 127 -8.80 0.95 -5.54
N ILE A 128 -7.72 1.11 -6.31
CA ILE A 128 -6.57 1.95 -5.92
C ILE A 128 -7.00 3.42 -5.80
N ARG A 129 -7.73 3.96 -6.78
CA ARG A 129 -8.28 5.33 -6.73
C ARG A 129 -9.13 5.52 -5.47
N ASP A 130 -10.08 4.63 -5.22
CA ASP A 130 -11.01 4.74 -4.10
C ASP A 130 -10.28 4.67 -2.76
N LEU A 131 -9.29 3.76 -2.64
CA LEU A 131 -8.43 3.66 -1.47
C LEU A 131 -7.67 4.97 -1.23
N LEU A 132 -7.03 5.51 -2.27
CA LEU A 132 -6.24 6.72 -2.18
C LEU A 132 -7.09 7.94 -1.87
N LEU A 133 -8.22 8.13 -2.56
CA LEU A 133 -9.15 9.26 -2.31
C LEU A 133 -9.82 9.18 -0.93
N LYS A 134 -9.99 7.98 -0.39
CA LYS A 134 -10.53 7.80 0.97
C LYS A 134 -9.52 8.19 2.05
N LYS A 135 -8.23 8.02 1.78
CA LYS A 135 -7.16 8.19 2.77
C LYS A 135 -6.48 9.55 2.67
N LEU A 136 -6.29 10.04 1.46
CA LEU A 136 -5.65 11.32 1.17
C LEU A 136 -6.67 12.46 1.20
N THR A 137 -6.30 13.53 1.87
CA THR A 137 -6.95 14.84 1.78
C THR A 137 -6.65 15.51 0.44
N LYS A 138 -7.42 16.56 0.09
CA LYS A 138 -7.22 17.28 -1.18
C LYS A 138 -5.84 17.93 -1.24
N GLU A 139 -5.38 18.47 -0.12
CA GLU A 139 -4.10 19.11 0.04
C GLU A 139 -2.95 18.10 -0.16
N GLU A 140 -3.04 16.91 0.43
CA GLU A 140 -2.07 15.82 0.24
C GLU A 140 -2.02 15.35 -1.21
N ILE A 141 -3.17 15.22 -1.88
CA ILE A 141 -3.25 14.90 -3.31
C ILE A 141 -2.53 15.97 -4.15
N GLU A 142 -2.77 17.25 -3.85
CA GLU A 142 -2.13 18.36 -4.58
C GLU A 142 -0.61 18.34 -4.41
N MET A 143 -0.11 18.08 -3.19
CA MET A 143 1.33 17.95 -2.94
C MET A 143 1.94 16.72 -3.63
N LEU A 144 1.28 15.57 -3.58
CA LEU A 144 1.76 14.40 -4.32
C LEU A 144 1.79 14.67 -5.82
N ARG A 145 0.80 15.40 -6.36
CA ARG A 145 0.79 15.82 -7.76
C ARG A 145 1.94 16.76 -8.07
N SER A 146 2.21 17.76 -7.23
CA SER A 146 3.32 18.71 -7.48
C SER A 146 4.67 18.01 -7.51
N ILE A 147 4.90 17.06 -6.60
CA ILE A 147 6.12 16.23 -6.58
C ILE A 147 6.22 15.40 -7.88
N THR A 148 5.15 14.70 -8.24
CA THR A 148 5.19 13.71 -9.33
C THR A 148 5.18 14.34 -10.73
N VAL A 149 4.65 15.56 -10.90
CA VAL A 149 4.65 16.30 -12.17
C VAL A 149 6.07 16.53 -12.70
N ASN A 150 7.04 16.80 -11.83
CA ASN A 150 8.46 16.94 -12.20
C ASN A 150 9.00 15.68 -12.91
N TYR A 151 8.46 14.52 -12.56
CA TYR A 151 8.80 13.22 -13.12
C TYR A 151 7.88 12.81 -14.29
N GLY A 152 7.06 13.72 -14.81
CA GLY A 152 6.16 13.46 -15.93
C GLY A 152 4.98 12.54 -15.57
N LYS A 153 4.71 12.35 -14.27
CA LYS A 153 3.59 11.54 -13.77
C LYS A 153 2.67 12.47 -13.00
N GLY A 154 1.50 12.81 -13.53
CA GLY A 154 0.60 13.77 -12.86
C GLY A 154 -0.35 13.19 -11.80
N LEU A 155 -0.13 11.93 -11.37
CA LEU A 155 -1.07 11.15 -10.55
C LEU A 155 -2.55 11.29 -10.99
N ILE A 156 -2.78 11.19 -12.29
CA ILE A 156 -4.11 11.38 -12.91
C ILE A 156 -5.14 10.38 -12.34
N ILE A 157 -4.69 9.24 -11.81
CA ILE A 157 -5.55 8.29 -11.10
C ILE A 157 -6.30 8.91 -9.91
N LEU A 158 -5.75 9.96 -9.29
CA LEU A 158 -6.35 10.68 -8.17
C LEU A 158 -7.36 11.75 -8.61
N ASP A 159 -7.63 11.90 -9.89
CA ASP A 159 -8.68 12.78 -10.39
C ASP A 159 -10.00 11.97 -10.46
N PRO A 160 -11.02 12.31 -9.63
CA PRO A 160 -12.31 11.62 -9.63
C PRO A 160 -13.02 11.72 -10.98
N ASP A 161 -12.80 12.80 -11.72
CA ASP A 161 -13.48 13.09 -12.98
C ASP A 161 -12.74 12.50 -14.19
N TYR A 162 -11.52 11.98 -14.00
CA TYR A 162 -10.76 11.37 -15.08
C TYR A 162 -11.19 9.91 -15.31
N PRO A 163 -11.50 9.49 -16.55
CA PRO A 163 -11.91 8.11 -16.82
C PRO A 163 -10.83 7.10 -16.43
N ILE A 164 -11.21 6.07 -15.68
CA ILE A 164 -10.28 5.07 -15.15
C ILE A 164 -9.62 4.25 -16.28
N GLU A 165 -10.34 4.07 -17.38
CA GLU A 165 -9.89 3.33 -18.56
C GLU A 165 -8.70 4.01 -19.24
N LEU A 166 -8.58 5.34 -19.11
CA LEU A 166 -7.48 6.12 -19.67
C LEU A 166 -6.24 6.15 -18.76
N VAL A 167 -6.34 5.66 -17.53
CA VAL A 167 -5.22 5.62 -16.58
C VAL A 167 -4.26 4.50 -16.99
N GLY A 168 -2.96 4.82 -17.09
CA GLY A 168 -1.91 3.85 -17.40
C GLY A 168 -1.69 3.58 -18.90
N ILE A 169 -2.42 4.22 -19.81
CA ILE A 169 -2.15 4.12 -21.26
C ILE A 169 -0.95 5.00 -21.60
N GLU A 170 0.19 4.39 -21.89
CA GLU A 170 1.43 5.12 -22.19
C GLU A 170 1.43 5.75 -23.59
N ASP A 171 0.89 5.06 -24.60
CA ASP A 171 0.84 5.56 -25.97
C ASP A 171 -0.18 6.72 -26.11
N PRO A 172 0.27 7.94 -26.48
CA PRO A 172 -0.63 9.07 -26.67
C PRO A 172 -1.68 8.85 -27.78
N LYS A 173 -1.36 8.04 -28.81
CA LYS A 173 -2.30 7.75 -29.91
C LYS A 173 -3.42 6.82 -29.44
N GLU A 174 -3.08 5.77 -28.70
CA GLU A 174 -4.07 4.86 -28.10
C GLU A 174 -4.95 5.60 -27.10
N ARG A 175 -4.34 6.43 -26.24
CA ARG A 175 -5.08 7.28 -25.29
C ARG A 175 -6.05 8.22 -26.00
N ALA A 176 -5.64 8.85 -27.10
CA ALA A 176 -6.51 9.72 -27.89
C ALA A 176 -7.65 8.97 -28.58
N ARG A 177 -7.41 7.74 -29.06
CA ARG A 177 -8.46 6.88 -29.64
C ARG A 177 -9.49 6.47 -28.59
N MET A 178 -9.04 5.96 -27.45
CA MET A 178 -9.89 5.59 -26.31
C MET A 178 -10.68 6.80 -25.80
N LYS A 179 -10.05 7.98 -25.71
CA LYS A 179 -10.74 9.21 -25.30
C LYS A 179 -11.89 9.55 -26.26
N LYS A 180 -11.65 9.55 -27.58
CA LYS A 180 -12.71 9.80 -28.58
C LYS A 180 -13.84 8.77 -28.49
N GLN A 181 -13.51 7.51 -28.23
CA GLN A 181 -14.51 6.46 -28.02
C GLN A 181 -15.37 6.73 -26.77
N LEU A 182 -14.75 7.08 -25.64
CA LEU A 182 -15.46 7.41 -24.41
C LEU A 182 -16.29 8.70 -24.53
N GLU A 183 -15.85 9.67 -25.34
CA GLU A 183 -16.64 10.86 -25.71
C GLU A 183 -17.87 10.46 -26.54
N ALA A 184 -17.71 9.58 -27.53
CA ALA A 184 -18.81 9.09 -28.35
C ALA A 184 -19.81 8.23 -27.55
N GLU A 185 -19.34 7.49 -26.55
CA GLU A 185 -20.17 6.70 -25.62
C GLU A 185 -20.85 7.56 -24.53
N GLY A 186 -20.58 8.87 -24.47
CA GLY A 186 -21.12 9.77 -23.46
C GLY A 186 -20.61 9.51 -22.03
N LYS A 187 -19.57 8.69 -21.87
CA LYS A 187 -18.94 8.38 -20.57
C LYS A 187 -18.02 9.49 -20.08
N LEU A 188 -17.48 10.27 -21.01
CA LEU A 188 -16.86 11.55 -20.69
C LEU A 188 -17.97 12.59 -20.53
N LYS A 189 -18.54 12.68 -19.33
CA LYS A 189 -19.26 13.89 -18.91
C LYS A 189 -18.23 15.00 -18.95
N GLY A 190 -18.28 15.80 -20.02
CA GLY A 190 -17.26 16.80 -20.29
C GLY A 190 -16.99 17.65 -19.04
N PRO A 191 -15.73 17.96 -18.74
CA PRO A 191 -15.44 18.96 -17.72
C PRO A 191 -16.18 20.23 -18.15
N SER A 192 -17.01 20.75 -17.25
CA SER A 192 -17.49 22.12 -17.35
C SER A 192 -16.26 22.99 -17.65
N SER A 193 -16.28 23.62 -18.83
CA SER A 193 -15.20 24.44 -19.37
C SER A 193 -14.90 25.62 -18.43
N SER A 194 -14.05 25.41 -17.42
CA SER A 194 -13.34 26.40 -16.59
C SER A 194 -12.48 25.60 -15.61
N SER A 195 -11.22 25.27 -15.89
CA SER A 195 -10.10 26.13 -15.49
C SER A 195 -8.81 25.62 -16.13
N LYS A 196 -8.21 26.47 -16.97
CA LYS A 196 -6.77 26.47 -17.28
C LYS A 196 -6.02 26.74 -15.95
N PRO A 197 -4.88 26.09 -15.66
CA PRO A 197 -4.15 26.36 -14.42
C PRO A 197 -3.60 27.79 -14.49
N ALA A 198 -4.24 28.70 -13.75
CA ALA A 198 -3.83 30.07 -13.56
C ALA A 198 -3.49 30.27 -12.09
N VAL A 199 -2.27 30.73 -11.86
CA VAL A 199 -1.73 31.22 -10.59
C VAL A 199 -2.55 32.42 -10.12
N SER A 200 -3.11 32.37 -8.91
CA SER A 200 -3.38 33.51 -7.99
C SER A 200 -4.10 32.96 -6.75
N GLN A 201 -3.52 33.02 -5.55
CA GLN A 201 -3.40 34.15 -4.63
C GLN A 201 -4.56 34.19 -3.60
N SER A 202 -4.13 34.28 -2.35
CA SER A 202 -4.85 34.14 -1.08
C SER A 202 -5.91 35.22 -0.82
N GLU A 203 -6.97 34.84 -0.09
CA GLU A 203 -7.62 35.58 1.02
C GLU A 203 -8.54 34.57 1.74
N SER A 204 -8.30 34.18 3.00
CA SER A 204 -8.64 34.86 4.27
C SER A 204 -10.15 34.98 4.53
N GLY A 205 -10.63 34.28 5.57
CA GLY A 205 -11.98 34.46 6.13
C GLY A 205 -12.47 33.31 7.01
N SER A 206 -12.30 33.47 8.33
CA SER A 206 -12.96 32.73 9.41
C SER A 206 -14.50 32.84 9.35
N ASP A 207 -15.23 31.77 9.73
CA ASP A 207 -15.97 31.67 11.01
C ASP A 207 -17.06 30.58 11.03
N LYS A 208 -17.15 29.93 12.20
CA LYS A 208 -18.32 29.37 12.93
C LYS A 208 -19.25 28.27 12.38
N ASP A 209 -19.25 27.18 13.17
CA ASP A 209 -20.39 26.55 13.87
C ASP A 209 -21.77 26.54 13.20
N LYS A 210 -22.26 25.33 12.86
CA LYS A 210 -23.61 24.91 13.28
C LYS A 210 -23.82 23.40 13.17
N ALA A 211 -24.20 22.79 14.30
CA ALA A 211 -24.76 21.46 14.39
C ALA A 211 -26.07 21.36 13.57
N SER A 212 -26.26 20.22 12.88
CA SER A 212 -27.57 19.81 12.41
C SER A 212 -27.74 18.31 12.56
N GLU A 213 -28.55 17.99 13.56
CA GLU A 213 -29.23 16.72 13.80
C GLU A 213 -30.14 16.41 12.60
N THR A 214 -30.13 15.17 12.10
CA THR A 214 -31.11 14.71 11.10
C THR A 214 -31.48 13.26 11.39
N THR A 215 -32.61 13.15 12.08
CA THR A 215 -33.68 12.16 11.99
C THR A 215 -33.49 10.99 11.01
N VAL A 216 -33.44 9.80 11.59
CA VAL A 216 -33.60 8.50 10.92
C VAL A 216 -35.08 8.34 10.55
N ALA A 217 -35.39 8.40 9.26
CA ALA A 217 -36.71 8.06 8.73
C ALA A 217 -36.74 6.58 8.32
N ASP A 218 -37.58 5.84 9.04
CA ASP A 218 -38.02 4.49 8.78
C ASP A 218 -38.64 4.39 7.38
N ASN A 219 -37.97 3.70 6.45
CA ASN A 219 -38.51 3.35 5.14
C ASN A 219 -38.42 1.84 4.97
N LYS A 220 -39.49 1.17 5.40
CA LYS A 220 -39.81 -0.23 5.17
C LYS A 220 -40.41 -0.38 3.76
N PRO A 221 -39.73 -1.03 2.79
CA PRO A 221 -40.37 -1.39 1.54
C PRO A 221 -41.19 -2.66 1.76
N ALA A 222 -42.47 -2.59 1.38
CA ALA A 222 -43.38 -3.72 1.35
C ALA A 222 -42.84 -4.82 0.41
N GLN A 223 -42.51 -5.98 0.98
CA GLN A 223 -42.31 -7.21 0.22
C GLN A 223 -43.65 -7.66 -0.37
N THR A 224 -43.74 -7.60 -1.70
CA THR A 224 -44.76 -8.33 -2.45
C THR A 224 -44.32 -9.79 -2.52
N GLU A 225 -44.92 -10.62 -1.66
CA GLU A 225 -44.77 -12.07 -1.69
C GLU A 225 -45.34 -12.61 -3.01
N THR A 226 -44.45 -12.88 -3.96
CA THR A 226 -44.79 -13.71 -5.12
C THR A 226 -44.61 -15.16 -4.68
N ALA A 227 -45.71 -15.76 -4.23
CA ALA A 227 -45.78 -17.19 -3.92
C ALA A 227 -45.65 -18.00 -5.23
N GLY A 228 -44.40 -18.31 -5.59
CA GLY A 228 -44.07 -19.17 -6.71
C GLY A 228 -42.75 -19.88 -6.48
N THR A 229 -42.79 -21.21 -6.36
CA THR A 229 -41.63 -22.12 -6.54
C THR A 229 -40.62 -22.23 -5.39
N GLY A 230 -41.09 -22.49 -4.17
CA GLY A 230 -40.27 -22.76 -2.97
C GLY A 230 -39.47 -24.08 -2.96
N LYS A 231 -38.99 -24.58 -4.11
CA LYS A 231 -38.15 -25.79 -4.18
C LYS A 231 -36.78 -25.56 -4.83
N ALA A 232 -36.63 -24.50 -5.63
CA ALA A 232 -35.34 -24.11 -6.21
C ALA A 232 -34.46 -23.36 -5.20
N ALA A 233 -35.04 -22.46 -4.40
CA ALA A 233 -34.30 -21.64 -3.42
C ALA A 233 -33.62 -22.47 -2.31
N ASP A 234 -34.20 -23.60 -1.92
CA ASP A 234 -33.60 -24.48 -0.90
C ASP A 234 -32.45 -25.32 -1.47
N ALA A 235 -32.51 -25.69 -2.76
CA ALA A 235 -31.43 -26.41 -3.44
C ALA A 235 -30.18 -25.52 -3.59
N ASP A 236 -30.36 -24.26 -3.99
CA ASP A 236 -29.27 -23.30 -4.14
C ASP A 236 -28.61 -23.01 -2.79
N LYS A 237 -29.41 -22.91 -1.71
CA LYS A 237 -28.89 -22.71 -0.35
C LYS A 237 -28.09 -23.91 0.14
N ALA A 238 -28.54 -25.13 -0.15
CA ALA A 238 -27.81 -26.34 0.20
C ALA A 238 -26.49 -26.47 -0.58
N GLN A 239 -26.51 -26.17 -1.89
CA GLN A 239 -25.30 -26.16 -2.72
C GLN A 239 -24.31 -25.10 -2.26
N PHE A 240 -24.77 -23.88 -2.00
CA PHE A 240 -23.93 -22.80 -1.46
C PHE A 240 -23.25 -23.22 -0.15
N ALA A 241 -24.00 -23.81 0.78
CA ALA A 241 -23.47 -24.26 2.05
C ALA A 241 -22.43 -25.38 1.87
N ALA A 242 -22.65 -26.30 0.93
CA ALA A 242 -21.71 -27.37 0.63
C ALA A 242 -20.39 -26.86 0.02
N ILE A 243 -20.47 -25.98 -0.98
CA ILE A 243 -19.29 -25.36 -1.62
C ILE A 243 -18.51 -24.54 -0.58
N LYS A 244 -19.23 -23.71 0.19
CA LYS A 244 -18.63 -22.92 1.27
C LYS A 244 -17.89 -23.80 2.28
N ALA A 245 -18.51 -24.85 2.79
CA ALA A 245 -17.91 -25.73 3.79
C ALA A 245 -16.66 -26.45 3.27
N LYS A 246 -16.68 -26.90 2.00
CA LYS A 246 -15.52 -27.50 1.33
C LYS A 246 -14.32 -26.55 1.33
N TYR A 247 -14.51 -25.32 0.86
CA TYR A 247 -13.41 -24.35 0.75
C TYR A 247 -13.00 -23.75 2.09
N GLU A 248 -13.90 -23.62 3.06
CA GLU A 248 -13.52 -23.26 4.43
C GLU A 248 -12.59 -24.31 5.06
N SER A 249 -12.84 -25.60 4.81
CA SER A 249 -11.97 -26.69 5.24
C SER A 249 -10.58 -26.63 4.56
N GLU A 250 -10.55 -26.44 3.23
CA GLU A 250 -9.29 -26.29 2.48
C GLU A 250 -8.48 -25.07 2.95
N LEU A 251 -9.14 -23.93 3.14
CA LEU A 251 -8.51 -22.71 3.64
C LEU A 251 -8.01 -22.87 5.07
N ALA A 252 -8.75 -23.55 5.95
CA ALA A 252 -8.31 -23.82 7.31
C ALA A 252 -7.06 -24.71 7.33
N SER A 253 -7.06 -25.79 6.54
CA SER A 253 -5.91 -26.67 6.36
C SER A 253 -4.70 -25.91 5.82
N HIS A 254 -4.90 -25.09 4.78
CA HIS A 254 -3.86 -24.26 4.18
C HIS A 254 -3.28 -23.25 5.18
N LYS A 255 -4.13 -22.55 5.93
CA LYS A 255 -3.70 -21.62 7.00
C LYS A 255 -2.84 -22.34 8.04
N ALA A 256 -3.25 -23.54 8.47
CA ALA A 256 -2.50 -24.32 9.45
C ALA A 256 -1.12 -24.75 8.91
N ALA A 257 -1.05 -25.17 7.64
CA ALA A 257 0.20 -25.53 6.99
C ALA A 257 1.16 -24.33 6.90
N CYS A 258 0.69 -23.18 6.42
CA CYS A 258 1.47 -21.94 6.34
C CYS A 258 1.95 -21.46 7.72
N LEU A 259 1.09 -21.54 8.74
CA LEU A 259 1.46 -21.25 10.13
C LEU A 259 2.55 -22.20 10.62
N GLY A 260 2.45 -23.49 10.31
CA GLY A 260 3.45 -24.49 10.66
C GLY A 260 4.80 -24.18 10.03
N GLU A 261 4.83 -23.93 8.72
CA GLU A 261 6.06 -23.64 7.97
C GLU A 261 6.71 -22.33 8.44
N ALA A 262 5.94 -21.25 8.61
CA ALA A 262 6.48 -20.00 9.12
C ALA A 262 7.02 -20.13 10.56
N ASN A 263 6.36 -20.93 11.41
CA ASN A 263 6.85 -21.20 12.76
C ASN A 263 8.14 -22.02 12.75
N ALA A 264 8.25 -23.00 11.84
CA ALA A 264 9.46 -23.80 11.65
C ALA A 264 10.62 -22.90 11.19
N LEU A 265 10.43 -22.13 10.11
CA LEU A 265 11.40 -21.15 9.62
C LEU A 265 11.81 -20.15 10.71
N THR A 266 10.83 -19.61 11.45
CA THR A 266 11.08 -18.71 12.59
C THR A 266 11.97 -19.37 13.65
N SER A 267 11.72 -20.64 13.95
CA SER A 267 12.49 -21.39 14.95
C SER A 267 13.90 -21.68 14.48
N GLU A 268 14.09 -21.98 13.19
CA GLU A 268 15.40 -22.11 12.56
C GLU A 268 16.21 -20.80 12.64
N VAL A 269 15.58 -19.64 12.40
CA VAL A 269 16.24 -18.33 12.64
C VAL A 269 16.71 -18.21 14.07
N VAL A 270 15.81 -18.48 15.00
CA VAL A 270 16.06 -18.28 16.42
C VAL A 270 17.20 -19.20 16.87
N ALA A 271 17.22 -20.45 16.38
CA ALA A 271 18.30 -21.39 16.64
C ALA A 271 19.62 -20.93 16.01
N ALA A 272 19.60 -20.48 14.74
CA ALA A 272 20.78 -19.98 14.05
C ALA A 272 21.37 -18.74 14.72
N ILE A 273 20.54 -17.79 15.16
CA ILE A 273 20.94 -16.60 15.93
C ILE A 273 21.62 -17.04 17.23
N LYS A 274 20.99 -17.94 17.99
CA LYS A 274 21.54 -18.44 19.28
C LYS A 274 22.84 -19.23 19.10
N ALA A 275 22.99 -19.95 18.00
CA ALA A 275 24.19 -20.71 17.68
C ALA A 275 25.36 -19.82 17.21
N SER A 276 25.06 -18.67 16.60
CA SER A 276 26.06 -17.74 16.06
C SER A 276 26.66 -16.84 17.17
N LYS A 277 27.12 -17.45 18.28
CA LYS A 277 27.77 -16.72 19.40
C LYS A 277 29.05 -15.99 19.00
N ASP A 278 29.61 -16.30 17.84
CA ASP A 278 30.77 -15.63 17.28
C ASP A 278 30.33 -14.35 16.55
N LYS A 279 30.87 -13.23 17.02
CA LYS A 279 30.46 -11.84 16.76
C LYS A 279 30.70 -11.33 15.34
N ASP A 280 30.76 -12.22 14.36
CA ASP A 280 30.95 -11.79 12.99
C ASP A 280 29.64 -11.24 12.42
N GLU A 281 29.53 -9.92 12.43
CA GLU A 281 28.39 -9.14 11.96
C GLU A 281 28.05 -9.49 10.50
N GLU A 282 29.06 -9.82 9.70
CA GLU A 282 28.90 -10.27 8.32
C GLU A 282 28.14 -11.60 8.25
N THR A 283 28.52 -12.57 9.08
CA THR A 283 27.83 -13.87 9.18
C THR A 283 26.38 -13.72 9.66
N VAL A 284 26.10 -12.81 10.59
CA VAL A 284 24.72 -12.55 11.06
C VAL A 284 23.87 -11.93 9.95
N ASN A 285 24.40 -10.93 9.24
CA ASN A 285 23.71 -10.28 8.12
C ASN A 285 23.46 -11.26 6.96
N ALA A 286 24.44 -12.08 6.59
CA ALA A 286 24.29 -13.10 5.55
C ALA A 286 23.20 -14.13 5.92
N LYS A 287 23.19 -14.60 7.17
CA LYS A 287 22.13 -15.51 7.67
C LYS A 287 20.76 -14.84 7.70
N GLN A 288 20.70 -13.57 8.10
CA GLN A 288 19.45 -12.80 8.09
C GLN A 288 18.90 -12.64 6.67
N GLN A 289 19.75 -12.31 5.69
CA GLN A 289 19.34 -12.17 4.29
C GLN A 289 18.90 -13.50 3.67
N ALA A 290 19.68 -14.57 3.84
CA ALA A 290 19.33 -15.90 3.34
C ALA A 290 17.97 -16.37 3.90
N LEU A 291 17.70 -16.00 5.16
CA LEU A 291 16.48 -16.37 5.82
C LEU A 291 15.29 -15.48 5.44
N LEU A 292 15.49 -14.18 5.24
CA LEU A 292 14.47 -13.31 4.64
C LEU A 292 14.06 -13.85 3.27
N ALA A 293 15.00 -14.33 2.46
CA ALA A 293 14.70 -14.97 1.18
C ALA A 293 13.87 -16.26 1.36
N GLN A 294 14.14 -17.08 2.38
CA GLN A 294 13.33 -18.26 2.69
C GLN A 294 11.92 -17.90 3.16
N ILE A 295 11.77 -16.86 4.01
CA ILE A 295 10.47 -16.37 4.45
C ILE A 295 9.67 -15.87 3.24
N THR A 296 10.27 -15.05 2.38
CA THR A 296 9.61 -14.57 1.15
C THR A 296 9.20 -15.72 0.23
N LYS A 297 10.06 -16.74 0.08
CA LYS A 297 9.74 -17.94 -0.71
C LYS A 297 8.56 -18.70 -0.11
N SER A 298 8.56 -18.96 1.19
CA SER A 298 7.46 -19.64 1.88
C SER A 298 6.15 -18.85 1.78
N GLU A 299 6.21 -17.53 2.02
CA GLU A 299 5.04 -16.66 1.86
C GLU A 299 4.49 -16.70 0.43
N SER A 300 5.36 -16.70 -0.59
CA SER A 300 4.94 -16.79 -1.99
C SER A 300 4.25 -18.12 -2.31
N ALA A 301 4.72 -19.23 -1.73
CA ALA A 301 4.09 -20.54 -1.89
C ALA A 301 2.71 -20.57 -1.22
N CYS A 302 2.60 -19.98 -0.02
CA CYS A 302 1.33 -19.79 0.67
C CYS A 302 0.35 -18.94 -0.12
N ASP A 303 0.81 -17.82 -0.70
CA ASP A 303 -0.01 -16.92 -1.51
C ASP A 303 -0.49 -17.58 -2.81
N ALA A 304 0.39 -18.35 -3.47
CA ALA A 304 0.05 -19.09 -4.68
C ALA A 304 -1.01 -20.16 -4.41
N LYS A 305 -0.86 -20.92 -3.32
CA LYS A 305 -1.83 -21.96 -2.93
C LYS A 305 -3.16 -21.34 -2.48
N PHE A 306 -3.14 -20.25 -1.74
CA PHE A 306 -4.36 -19.50 -1.39
C PHE A 306 -5.08 -19.01 -2.66
N SER A 307 -4.35 -18.39 -3.59
CA SER A 307 -4.92 -17.92 -4.87
C SER A 307 -5.50 -19.06 -5.70
N SER A 308 -4.88 -20.23 -5.69
CA SER A 308 -5.40 -21.45 -6.33
C SER A 308 -6.72 -21.91 -5.69
N ILE A 309 -6.80 -21.96 -4.35
CA ILE A 309 -8.04 -22.31 -3.63
C ILE A 309 -9.16 -21.32 -3.98
N MET A 310 -8.85 -20.02 -3.96
CA MET A 310 -9.79 -18.95 -4.30
C MET A 310 -10.29 -19.06 -5.74
N SER A 311 -9.40 -19.33 -6.70
CA SER A 311 -9.77 -19.51 -8.10
C SER A 311 -10.67 -20.71 -8.32
N SER A 312 -10.41 -21.84 -7.64
CA SER A 312 -11.26 -23.03 -7.70
C SER A 312 -12.63 -22.75 -7.11
N ALA A 313 -12.69 -22.06 -5.96
CA ALA A 313 -13.95 -21.68 -5.33
C ALA A 313 -14.79 -20.76 -6.22
N HIS A 314 -14.15 -19.76 -6.83
CA HIS A 314 -14.81 -18.86 -7.75
C HIS A 314 -15.43 -19.62 -8.94
N ALA A 315 -14.70 -20.58 -9.51
CA ALA A 315 -15.21 -21.42 -10.60
C ALA A 315 -16.44 -22.25 -10.16
N GLU A 316 -16.38 -22.93 -9.01
CA GLU A 316 -17.50 -23.73 -8.51
C GLU A 316 -18.74 -22.89 -8.16
N PHE A 317 -18.56 -21.70 -7.60
CA PHE A 317 -19.69 -20.78 -7.37
C PHE A 317 -20.27 -20.24 -8.69
N LYS A 318 -19.42 -19.93 -9.67
CA LYS A 318 -19.85 -19.48 -11.00
C LYS A 318 -20.65 -20.57 -11.73
N ASP A 319 -20.20 -21.82 -11.67
CA ASP A 319 -20.87 -22.97 -12.30
C ASP A 319 -22.26 -23.24 -11.70
N THR A 320 -22.48 -22.85 -10.44
CA THR A 320 -23.80 -22.92 -9.79
C THR A 320 -24.65 -21.66 -9.97
N GLY A 321 -24.12 -20.61 -10.61
CA GLY A 321 -24.81 -19.32 -10.76
C GLY A 321 -24.96 -18.53 -9.45
N ILE A 322 -24.23 -18.92 -8.40
CA ILE A 322 -24.31 -18.30 -7.08
C ILE A 322 -23.20 -17.25 -6.94
N SER A 323 -23.55 -16.04 -6.48
CA SER A 323 -22.56 -14.99 -6.24
C SER A 323 -21.68 -15.30 -5.02
N SER A 324 -20.37 -15.31 -5.21
CA SER A 324 -19.36 -15.60 -4.17
C SER A 324 -18.66 -14.36 -3.61
N ALA A 325 -18.91 -13.17 -4.15
CA ALA A 325 -18.09 -11.97 -3.93
C ALA A 325 -17.89 -11.63 -2.44
N SER A 326 -18.96 -11.71 -1.64
CA SER A 326 -18.91 -11.39 -0.20
C SER A 326 -18.10 -12.42 0.61
N ILE A 327 -18.20 -13.70 0.26
CA ILE A 327 -17.44 -14.78 0.91
C ILE A 327 -15.97 -14.69 0.52
N GLU A 328 -15.68 -14.47 -0.76
CA GLU A 328 -14.31 -14.35 -1.23
C GLU A 328 -13.57 -13.20 -0.54
N GLN A 329 -14.24 -12.06 -0.37
CA GLN A 329 -13.69 -10.92 0.36
C GLN A 329 -13.43 -11.27 1.84
N ALA A 330 -14.36 -11.99 2.49
CA ALA A 330 -14.19 -12.43 3.87
C ALA A 330 -12.99 -13.39 4.01
N TRP A 331 -12.83 -14.35 3.10
CA TRP A 331 -11.70 -15.28 3.10
C TRP A 331 -10.36 -14.59 2.87
N ARG A 332 -10.28 -13.63 1.93
CA ARG A 332 -9.09 -12.78 1.73
C ARG A 332 -8.73 -12.03 3.01
N SER A 333 -9.71 -11.33 3.60
CA SER A 333 -9.50 -10.59 4.85
C SER A 333 -8.99 -11.48 5.98
N GLN A 334 -9.49 -12.71 6.12
CA GLN A 334 -9.01 -13.66 7.12
C GLN A 334 -7.58 -14.13 6.83
N TYR A 335 -7.28 -14.49 5.58
CA TYR A 335 -5.94 -14.92 5.16
C TYR A 335 -4.90 -13.84 5.46
N ASP A 336 -5.21 -12.60 5.11
CA ASP A 336 -4.30 -11.47 5.35
C ASP A 336 -4.08 -11.18 6.83
N SER A 337 -5.14 -11.31 7.65
CA SER A 337 -5.04 -11.17 9.10
C SER A 337 -4.09 -12.22 9.70
N VAL A 338 -4.22 -13.48 9.28
CA VAL A 338 -3.32 -14.57 9.69
C VAL A 338 -1.88 -14.29 9.26
N LYS A 339 -1.66 -13.88 8.00
CA LYS A 339 -0.34 -13.52 7.47
C LYS A 339 0.31 -12.38 8.27
N SER A 340 -0.45 -11.33 8.59
CA SER A 340 0.03 -10.22 9.41
C SER A 340 0.39 -10.65 10.84
N SER A 341 -0.43 -11.51 11.44
CA SER A 341 -0.17 -12.07 12.78
C SER A 341 1.09 -12.95 12.79
N MET A 342 1.29 -13.77 11.75
CA MET A 342 2.48 -14.59 11.58
C MET A 342 3.75 -13.74 11.52
N ARG A 343 3.74 -12.69 10.68
CA ARG A 343 4.88 -11.77 10.54
C ARG A 343 5.23 -11.10 11.87
N SER A 344 4.23 -10.60 12.60
CA SER A 344 4.48 -9.93 13.88
C SER A 344 5.02 -10.89 14.94
N GLN A 345 4.51 -12.12 15.01
CA GLN A 345 5.01 -13.17 15.90
C GLN A 345 6.45 -13.57 15.55
N ALA A 346 6.75 -13.75 14.26
CA ALA A 346 8.09 -14.07 13.79
C ALA A 346 9.09 -12.99 14.18
N ILE A 347 8.77 -11.72 13.89
CA ILE A 347 9.59 -10.56 14.27
C ILE A 347 9.81 -10.51 15.79
N SER A 348 8.76 -10.73 16.58
CA SER A 348 8.85 -10.73 18.05
C SER A 348 9.80 -11.82 18.57
N ARG A 349 9.69 -13.05 18.04
CA ARG A 349 10.57 -14.17 18.41
C ARG A 349 12.02 -13.94 18.01
N ILE A 350 12.25 -13.44 16.80
CA ILE A 350 13.59 -13.09 16.31
C ILE A 350 14.20 -12.00 17.20
N LYS A 351 13.44 -10.92 17.48
CA LYS A 351 13.88 -9.86 18.39
C LYS A 351 14.17 -10.37 19.80
N GLY A 352 13.40 -11.34 20.28
CA GLY A 352 13.65 -12.01 21.56
C GLY A 352 14.94 -12.84 21.55
N ALA A 353 15.20 -13.58 20.47
CA ALA A 353 16.44 -14.35 20.30
C ALA A 353 17.68 -13.46 20.20
N LEU A 354 17.55 -12.28 19.59
CA LEU A 354 18.61 -11.27 19.54
C LEU A 354 18.88 -10.60 20.90
N LYS A 355 18.01 -10.77 21.91
CA LYS A 355 18.23 -10.24 23.28
C LYS A 355 18.85 -11.26 24.24
N ALA A 356 18.78 -12.55 23.90
CA ALA A 356 19.07 -13.68 24.80
C ALA A 356 20.52 -14.14 24.71
#